data_AF-A0A6H9HME7-F1
#
_entry.id   AF-A0A6H9HME7-F1
#
_cell.length_a   1.000
_cell.length_b   1.000
_cell.length_c   1.000
_cell.angle_alpha   90.00
_cell.angle_beta   90.00
_cell.angle_gamma   90.00
#
_symmetry.space_group_name_H-M   'P 1'
#
loop_
_entity.id
_entity.type
_entity.pdbx_description
1 polymer ?
#
loop_
_entity_poly.entity_id
_entity_poly.type
_entity_poly.pdbx_seq_one_letter_code
_entity_poly.pdbx_strand_id
1 'polypeptide(L)'
;MTFGKNVKIALIEALSGREMPMDTRNEEIHVEKTDARAGATPNVVRYVLLISLVLVVVALSAIWIVGAVNAPDETGGPADTREAVQRGDVDPQAQPGVQTPEPAPTPN
;
A
#
# COMPACT_ATOMS: atom_id res chain seq x y z
N MET A 1 54.17 -60.40 -35.55
CA MET A 1 54.49 -59.09 -34.92
C MET A 1 53.19 -58.40 -34.51
N THR A 2 52.48 -58.92 -33.49
CA THR A 2 51.08 -58.54 -33.17
C THR A 2 50.90 -57.97 -31.75
N PHE A 3 51.99 -57.80 -31.01
CA PHE A 3 51.95 -57.34 -29.61
C PHE A 3 51.44 -55.90 -29.49
N GLY A 4 51.84 -55.00 -30.41
CA GLY A 4 51.44 -53.59 -30.36
C GLY A 4 49.96 -53.31 -30.66
N LYS A 5 49.28 -54.19 -31.43
CA LYS A 5 47.87 -53.97 -31.80
C LYS A 5 46.93 -54.32 -30.65
N ASN A 6 47.21 -55.39 -29.91
CA ASN A 6 46.41 -55.76 -28.73
C ASN A 6 46.62 -54.77 -27.58
N VAL A 7 47.83 -54.24 -27.40
CA VAL A 7 48.11 -53.18 -26.40
C VAL A 7 47.40 -51.87 -26.74
N LYS A 8 47.38 -51.47 -28.02
CA LYS A 8 46.61 -50.29 -28.45
C LYS A 8 45.10 -50.49 -28.30
N ILE A 9 44.57 -51.68 -28.58
CA ILE A 9 43.15 -52.00 -28.37
C ILE A 9 42.82 -52.00 -26.86
N ALA A 10 43.64 -52.64 -26.03
CA ALA A 10 43.47 -52.63 -24.57
C ALA A 10 43.59 -51.20 -23.99
N LEU A 11 44.45 -50.35 -24.56
CA LEU A 11 44.58 -48.95 -24.18
C LEU A 11 43.36 -48.12 -24.60
N ILE A 12 42.77 -48.38 -25.77
CA ILE A 12 41.55 -47.71 -26.25
C ILE A 12 40.32 -48.11 -25.40
N GLU A 13 40.23 -49.37 -25.00
CA GLU A 13 39.17 -49.90 -24.12
C GLU A 13 39.31 -49.37 -22.68
N ALA A 14 40.53 -49.36 -22.14
CA ALA A 14 40.83 -48.82 -20.80
C ALA A 14 40.68 -47.29 -20.69
N LEU A 15 40.78 -46.56 -21.81
CA LEU A 15 40.57 -45.10 -21.85
C LEU A 15 39.13 -44.71 -22.19
N SER A 16 38.33 -45.59 -22.81
CA SER A 16 36.91 -45.33 -23.09
C SER A 16 35.99 -45.67 -21.92
N GLY A 17 36.43 -46.52 -20.98
CA GLY A 17 35.67 -46.93 -19.80
C GLY A 17 35.89 -46.09 -18.53
N ARG A 18 36.33 -44.83 -18.66
CA ARG A 18 36.52 -43.94 -17.49
C ARG A 18 35.59 -42.74 -17.55
N GLU A 19 34.33 -43.00 -17.85
CA GLU A 19 33.26 -42.17 -17.34
C GLU A 19 33.15 -42.48 -15.84
N MET A 20 33.57 -41.54 -15.00
CA MET A 20 32.97 -41.43 -13.67
C MET A 20 31.75 -40.53 -13.85
N PRO A 21 30.56 -41.08 -14.10
CA PRO A 21 29.35 -40.28 -14.06
C PRO A 21 29.14 -39.86 -12.61
N MET A 22 29.67 -38.71 -12.25
CA MET A 22 29.02 -37.88 -11.24
C MET A 22 27.75 -37.36 -11.91
N ASP A 23 26.73 -38.21 -11.95
CA ASP A 23 25.36 -37.83 -12.27
C ASP A 23 24.77 -37.08 -11.08
N THR A 24 25.37 -35.93 -10.76
CA THR A 24 24.74 -34.90 -9.93
C THR A 24 23.88 -33.96 -10.80
N ARG A 25 23.69 -34.30 -12.08
CA ARG A 25 22.80 -33.60 -13.03
C ARG A 25 21.36 -34.09 -12.95
N ASN A 26 21.04 -34.98 -12.01
CA ASN A 26 19.69 -35.47 -11.77
C ASN A 26 19.26 -35.35 -10.29
N GLU A 27 19.74 -34.33 -9.57
CA GLU A 27 18.84 -33.75 -8.57
C GLU A 27 17.90 -32.82 -9.34
N GLU A 28 17.07 -33.42 -10.20
CA GLU A 28 15.89 -32.76 -10.72
C GLU A 28 15.05 -32.46 -9.49
N ILE A 29 15.17 -31.24 -8.99
CA ILE A 29 14.24 -30.66 -8.04
C ILE A 29 12.89 -30.66 -8.76
N HIS A 30 12.21 -31.80 -8.70
CA HIS A 30 10.79 -31.99 -8.98
C HIS A 30 10.03 -31.28 -7.88
N VAL A 31 10.23 -29.96 -7.77
CA VAL A 31 9.19 -29.12 -7.20
C VAL A 31 8.12 -29.10 -8.27
N GLU A 32 7.11 -29.92 -8.04
CA GLU A 32 5.86 -29.85 -8.77
C GLU A 32 5.49 -28.35 -8.82
N LYS A 33 5.26 -27.81 -10.02
CA LYS A 33 5.05 -26.35 -10.26
C LYS A 33 3.90 -25.74 -9.42
N THR A 34 3.17 -26.59 -8.73
CA THR A 34 2.10 -26.35 -7.77
C THR A 34 2.62 -25.86 -6.40
N ASP A 35 3.78 -26.35 -5.94
CA ASP A 35 4.25 -26.09 -4.56
C ASP A 35 5.21 -24.89 -4.44
N ALA A 36 5.89 -24.50 -5.53
CA ALA A 36 6.61 -23.22 -5.62
C ALA A 36 5.67 -22.00 -5.75
N ARG A 37 4.35 -22.22 -5.83
CA ARG A 37 3.32 -21.17 -5.92
C ARG A 37 2.58 -20.94 -4.60
N ALA A 38 3.09 -21.41 -3.46
CA ALA A 38 2.49 -21.12 -2.15
C ALA A 38 2.37 -19.62 -1.82
N GLY A 39 3.12 -18.74 -2.50
CA GLY A 39 2.95 -17.27 -2.43
C GLY A 39 2.29 -16.63 -3.67
N ALA A 40 1.97 -17.42 -4.69
CA ALA A 40 1.56 -16.92 -6.01
C ALA A 40 0.18 -17.44 -6.39
N THR A 41 -0.83 -17.24 -5.54
CA THR A 41 -2.19 -17.06 -6.06
C THR A 41 -2.23 -15.66 -6.66
N PRO A 42 -2.10 -15.46 -7.99
CA PRO A 42 -1.77 -14.16 -8.59
C PRO A 42 -2.81 -13.07 -8.32
N ASN A 43 -3.99 -13.46 -7.83
CA ASN A 43 -5.13 -12.59 -7.66
C ASN A 43 -5.45 -12.25 -6.20
N VAL A 44 -4.92 -13.00 -5.21
CA VAL A 44 -5.26 -12.77 -3.79
C VAL A 44 -4.77 -11.40 -3.34
N VAL A 45 -3.55 -11.01 -3.69
CA VAL A 45 -2.99 -9.70 -3.35
C VAL A 45 -3.83 -8.57 -3.95
N ARG A 46 -4.32 -8.72 -5.19
CA ARG A 46 -5.19 -7.74 -5.82
C ARG A 46 -6.51 -7.58 -5.08
N TYR A 47 -7.12 -8.67 -4.60
CA TYR A 47 -8.34 -8.59 -3.81
C TYR A 47 -8.11 -7.98 -2.44
N VAL A 48 -7.03 -8.34 -1.74
CA VAL A 48 -6.69 -7.74 -0.44
C VAL A 48 -6.48 -6.23 -0.58
N LEU A 49 -5.76 -5.79 -1.63
CA LEU A 49 -5.59 -4.36 -1.92
C LEU A 49 -6.93 -3.66 -2.20
N LEU A 50 -7.79 -4.25 -3.03
CA LEU A 50 -9.10 -3.67 -3.36
C LEU A 50 -10.02 -3.61 -2.13
N ILE A 51 -10.11 -4.69 -1.37
CA ILE A 51 -10.96 -4.77 -0.17
C ILE A 51 -10.48 -3.79 0.89
N SER A 52 -9.18 -3.75 1.16
CA SER A 52 -8.59 -2.83 2.13
C SER A 52 -8.83 -1.37 1.74
N LEU A 53 -8.61 -1.02 0.46
CA LEU A 53 -8.87 0.33 -0.04
C LEU A 53 -10.32 0.74 0.17
N VAL A 54 -11.26 -0.14 -0.20
CA VAL A 54 -12.70 0.13 -0.02
C VAL A 54 -13.03 0.27 1.46
N LEU A 55 -12.51 -0.63 2.31
CA LEU A 55 -12.71 -0.56 3.76
C LEU A 55 -12.21 0.76 4.36
N VAL A 56 -11.01 1.21 3.98
CA VAL A 56 -10.44 2.47 4.50
C VAL A 56 -11.30 3.67 4.09
N VAL A 57 -11.73 3.74 2.84
CA VAL A 57 -12.60 4.83 2.35
C VAL A 57 -13.93 4.83 3.10
N VAL A 58 -14.55 3.66 3.28
CA VAL A 58 -15.82 3.52 4.02
C VAL A 58 -15.63 3.88 5.49
N ALA A 59 -14.56 3.39 6.14
CA ALA A 59 -14.27 3.67 7.54
C ALA A 59 -14.00 5.16 7.77
N LEU A 60 -13.18 5.78 6.93
CA LEU A 60 -12.89 7.22 7.01
C LEU A 60 -14.17 8.04 6.80
N SER A 61 -14.99 7.68 5.80
CA SER A 61 -16.28 8.34 5.56
C SER A 61 -17.21 8.21 6.77
N ALA A 62 -17.29 7.02 7.37
CA ALA A 62 -18.09 6.78 8.56
C ALA A 62 -17.61 7.62 9.75
N ILE A 63 -16.30 7.70 10.00
CA ILE A 63 -15.74 8.52 11.09
C ILE A 63 -16.13 9.99 10.93
N TRP A 64 -16.05 10.53 9.72
CA TRP A 64 -16.45 11.91 9.45
C TRP A 64 -17.94 12.15 9.70
N ILE A 65 -18.78 11.22 9.25
CA ILE A 65 -20.24 11.30 9.44
C ILE A 65 -20.58 11.19 10.92
N VAL A 66 -20.01 10.21 11.63
CA VAL A 66 -20.23 10.03 13.06
C VAL A 66 -19.72 11.24 13.84
N GLY A 67 -18.56 11.77 13.49
CA GLY A 67 -18.02 13.00 14.09
C GLY A 67 -18.95 14.19 13.89
N ALA A 68 -19.51 14.36 12.69
CA ALA A 68 -20.48 15.42 12.40
C ALA A 68 -21.81 15.24 13.14
N VAL A 69 -22.31 14.01 13.27
CA VAL A 69 -23.57 13.73 13.99
C VAL A 69 -23.42 13.93 15.50
N ASN A 70 -22.23 13.70 16.06
CA ASN A 70 -21.95 13.93 17.48
C ASN A 70 -21.47 15.36 17.78
N ALA A 71 -21.27 16.19 16.75
CA ALA A 71 -20.90 17.57 16.96
C ALA A 71 -22.08 18.30 17.65
N PRO A 72 -21.86 18.97 18.78
CA PRO A 72 -22.88 19.85 19.35
C PRO A 72 -23.23 20.95 18.33
N ASP A 73 -24.44 21.50 18.41
CA ASP A 73 -24.99 22.50 17.49
C ASP A 73 -24.22 23.85 17.43
N GLU A 74 -22.99 23.92 17.96
CA GLU A 74 -22.08 25.07 17.93
C GLU A 74 -21.56 25.46 16.55
N THR A 75 -22.10 24.88 15.48
CA THR A 75 -21.89 25.41 14.14
C THR A 75 -23.00 26.43 13.91
N GLY A 76 -22.74 27.70 14.24
CA GLY A 76 -23.63 28.85 14.01
C GLY A 76 -24.08 28.94 12.56
N GLY A 77 -25.06 28.10 12.22
CA GLY A 77 -25.57 27.94 10.88
C GLY A 77 -26.25 29.23 10.44
N PRO A 78 -26.43 29.43 9.13
CA PRO A 78 -26.99 30.68 8.60
C PRO A 78 -28.45 30.93 9.04
N ALA A 79 -29.08 29.99 9.73
CA ALA A 79 -30.36 30.17 10.41
C ALA A 79 -30.20 30.90 11.76
N ASP A 80 -29.24 30.49 12.59
CA ASP A 80 -29.01 31.04 13.92
C ASP A 80 -28.49 32.49 13.85
N THR A 81 -27.52 32.76 12.97
CA THR A 81 -27.01 34.13 12.76
C THR A 81 -28.09 35.07 12.21
N ARG A 82 -28.97 34.60 11.33
CA ARG A 82 -30.05 35.42 10.76
C ARG A 82 -31.14 35.71 11.77
N GLU A 83 -31.46 34.77 12.64
CA GLU A 83 -32.41 34.98 13.73
C GLU A 83 -31.84 35.94 14.78
N ALA A 84 -30.57 35.77 15.18
CA ALA A 84 -29.91 36.66 16.12
C ALA A 84 -29.87 38.11 15.60
N VAL A 85 -29.53 38.32 14.32
CA VAL A 85 -29.53 39.65 13.68
C VAL A 85 -30.94 40.25 13.58
N GLN A 86 -31.97 39.45 13.29
CA GLN A 86 -33.36 39.93 13.24
C GLN A 86 -33.94 40.22 14.62
N ARG A 87 -33.55 39.46 15.64
CA ARG A 87 -33.97 39.63 17.03
C ARG A 87 -33.27 40.81 17.71
N GLY A 88 -32.15 41.27 17.15
CA GLY A 88 -31.39 42.41 17.66
C GLY A 88 -30.49 42.08 18.85
N ASP A 89 -30.27 40.79 19.12
CA ASP A 89 -29.47 40.30 20.26
C ASP A 89 -27.95 40.27 19.95
N VAL A 90 -27.53 40.77 18.77
CA VAL A 90 -26.14 40.79 18.33
C VAL A 90 -25.51 42.12 18.73
N ASP A 91 -24.62 42.10 19.73
CA ASP A 91 -23.81 43.27 20.09
C ASP A 91 -22.73 43.49 19.00
N PRO A 92 -22.77 44.58 18.22
CA PRO A 92 -21.82 44.83 17.14
C PRO A 92 -20.37 45.03 17.64
N GLN A 93 -20.17 45.33 18.93
CA GLN A 93 -18.86 45.58 19.52
C GLN A 93 -18.19 44.30 20.08
N ALA A 94 -18.93 43.20 20.18
CA ALA A 94 -18.40 41.91 20.67
C ALA A 94 -17.88 41.00 19.55
N GLN A 95 -17.77 41.49 18.32
CA GLN A 95 -17.27 40.72 17.18
C GLN A 95 -15.72 40.59 17.25
N PRO A 96 -15.17 39.38 17.40
CA PRO A 96 -13.72 39.18 17.39
C PRO A 96 -13.16 39.56 16.01
N GLY A 97 -12.37 40.62 15.95
CA GLY A 97 -11.66 41.05 14.73
C GLY A 97 -12.20 42.29 14.02
N VAL A 98 -13.23 42.96 14.53
CA VAL A 98 -13.61 44.29 14.03
C VAL A 98 -12.69 45.31 14.71
N GLN A 99 -11.60 45.67 14.05
CA GLN A 99 -10.77 46.79 14.49
C GLN A 99 -11.64 48.05 14.42
N THR A 100 -11.90 48.68 15.56
CA THR A 100 -12.39 50.07 15.59
C THR A 100 -11.47 50.88 14.67
N PRO A 101 -12.00 51.60 13.66
CA PRO A 101 -11.15 52.43 12.82
C PRO A 101 -10.28 53.31 13.71
N GLU A 102 -8.96 53.09 13.65
CA GLU A 102 -8.01 53.91 14.39
C GLU A 102 -8.25 55.37 13.98
N PRO A 103 -8.49 56.29 14.92
CA PRO A 103 -8.76 57.68 14.58
C PRO A 103 -7.56 58.21 13.80
N ALA A 104 -7.84 58.72 12.59
CA ALA A 104 -6.83 59.19 11.66
C ALA A 104 -5.84 60.14 12.38
N PRO A 105 -4.52 60.00 12.15
CA PRO A 105 -3.54 60.84 12.82
C PRO A 105 -3.81 62.30 12.48
N THR A 106 -4.10 63.09 13.52
CA THR A 106 -4.24 64.54 13.40
C THR A 106 -2.92 65.15 12.93
N PRO A 107 -2.88 65.89 11.81
CA PRO A 107 -1.68 66.59 11.38
C PRO A 107 -1.35 67.70 12.40
N ASN A 108 -0.07 67.78 12.79
CA ASN A 108 0.45 68.81 13.70
C ASN A 108 0.39 70.22 13.11
#